data_AF-A0A814PAW5-F1
#
_entry.id   AF-A0A814PAW5-F1
#
_cell.length_a   1.000
_cell.length_b   1.000
_cell.length_c   1.000
_cell.angle_alpha   90.00
_cell.angle_beta   90.00
_cell.angle_gamma   90.00
#
_symmetry.space_group_name_H-M   'P 1'
#
loop_
_entity.id
_entity.type
_entity.pdbx_description
1 polymer ?
#
loop_
_entity_poly.entity_id
_entity_poly.type
_entity_poly.pdbx_seq_one_letter_code
_entity_poly.pdbx_strand_id
1 'polypeptide(L)'
;MFCSTLVYSLIVVGIFFNIEAYNNDKESPLVWLIRRRLARSTCLNSSHCRSKWGYCGLGTAYCGDGCQAGPCTKNGGSKGSPGITAAQLKAIMPRCKHPEYLKNINAAMKEGSINTCARKAAFLAQIAHESGELVYMEELASGQAYEGRKDLGNTEKGDGRRFKGRGPIQLTGRANYRAAGKALGLDLVNHPEKVKTPEVGFRTSVWFWTARKLNTLADKNTLASFRMITKRINGGTMGQADREKYWGRAKKTLGC
;
A
#
# COMPACT_ATOMS: atom_id res chain seq x y z
N MET A 1 -41.61 7.16 -69.84
CA MET A 1 -41.89 5.71 -69.85
C MET A 1 -40.80 5.02 -69.03
N PHE A 2 -41.20 4.32 -67.96
CA PHE A 2 -40.46 3.38 -67.10
C PHE A 2 -39.19 3.85 -66.35
N CYS A 3 -38.76 3.28 -65.22
CA CYS A 3 -39.36 2.68 -64.01
C CYS A 3 -38.17 2.13 -63.18
N SER A 4 -38.37 2.06 -61.86
CA SER A 4 -37.82 1.04 -60.93
C SER A 4 -36.45 1.19 -60.25
N THR A 5 -36.60 1.16 -58.92
CA THR A 5 -35.74 0.82 -57.77
C THR A 5 -35.04 -0.57 -57.80
N LEU A 6 -33.89 -0.65 -57.12
CA LEU A 6 -33.31 -1.80 -56.38
C LEU A 6 -32.24 -1.20 -55.41
N VAL A 7 -32.32 -1.19 -54.07
CA VAL A 7 -32.39 -2.24 -53.02
C VAL A 7 -31.06 -3.01 -52.80
N TYR A 8 -30.36 -2.62 -51.71
CA TYR A 8 -29.44 -3.33 -50.79
C TYR A 8 -28.20 -4.09 -51.31
N SER A 9 -27.03 -3.74 -50.74
CA SER A 9 -26.15 -4.69 -50.01
C SER A 9 -25.06 -3.95 -49.21
N LEU A 10 -24.90 -4.34 -47.94
CA LEU A 10 -23.80 -3.96 -47.06
C LEU A 10 -22.45 -4.45 -47.65
N ILE A 11 -21.36 -3.69 -47.44
CA ILE A 11 -20.05 -4.20 -47.00
C ILE A 11 -19.24 -3.06 -46.37
N VAL A 12 -18.61 -3.44 -45.28
CA VAL A 12 -17.86 -2.71 -44.26
C VAL A 12 -16.52 -2.18 -44.79
N VAL A 13 -16.19 -0.92 -44.52
CA VAL A 13 -14.81 -0.49 -44.23
C VAL A 13 -14.86 0.63 -43.16
N GLY A 14 -14.87 0.23 -41.90
CA GLY A 14 -14.66 1.13 -40.76
C GLY A 14 -13.16 1.37 -40.57
N ILE A 15 -12.69 2.54 -40.97
CA ILE A 15 -11.38 3.06 -40.56
C ILE A 15 -11.53 3.54 -39.12
N PHE A 16 -10.95 2.79 -38.17
CA PHE A 16 -10.78 3.20 -36.79
C PHE A 16 -9.84 4.41 -36.74
N PHE A 17 -10.37 5.60 -36.47
CA PHE A 17 -9.55 6.71 -36.02
C PHE A 17 -9.14 6.47 -34.56
N ASN A 18 -7.83 6.55 -34.34
CA ASN A 18 -7.18 6.51 -33.03
C ASN A 18 -7.80 7.54 -32.07
N ILE A 19 -8.06 7.11 -30.83
CA ILE A 19 -8.35 7.98 -29.70
C ILE A 19 -7.02 8.59 -29.24
N GLU A 20 -6.69 9.75 -29.78
CA GLU A 20 -5.73 10.68 -29.16
C GLU A 20 -6.49 11.76 -28.38
N ALA A 21 -5.90 12.19 -27.27
CA ALA A 21 -6.47 13.12 -26.30
C ALA A 21 -7.03 14.39 -26.97
N TYR A 22 -8.34 14.58 -26.87
CA TYR A 22 -9.01 15.78 -27.39
C TYR A 22 -8.78 16.95 -26.42
N ASN A 23 -8.05 17.97 -26.89
CA ASN A 23 -7.86 19.25 -26.21
C ASN A 23 -9.18 20.04 -26.15
N ASN A 24 -9.45 20.64 -24.99
CA ASN A 24 -10.78 21.06 -24.53
C ASN A 24 -11.22 22.47 -24.99
N ASP A 25 -10.57 23.06 -25.99
CA ASP A 25 -10.62 24.52 -26.17
C ASP A 25 -11.51 25.01 -27.33
N LYS A 26 -12.35 24.14 -27.92
CA LYS A 26 -13.20 24.52 -29.08
C LYS A 26 -14.63 23.96 -29.07
N GLU A 27 -15.32 23.95 -27.93
CA GLU A 27 -16.79 23.74 -27.95
C GLU A 27 -17.54 25.07 -28.13
N SER A 28 -18.62 25.04 -28.93
CA SER A 28 -19.47 26.21 -29.15
C SER A 28 -20.33 26.53 -27.91
N PRO A 29 -20.66 27.80 -27.63
CA PRO A 29 -21.44 28.20 -26.45
C PRO A 29 -22.83 27.53 -26.35
N LEU A 30 -23.39 27.11 -27.48
CA LEU A 30 -24.68 26.42 -27.54
C LEU A 30 -24.58 24.95 -27.08
N VAL A 31 -23.49 24.25 -27.39
CA VAL A 31 -23.24 22.89 -26.86
C VAL A 31 -22.99 22.94 -25.35
N TRP A 32 -22.34 24.01 -24.87
CA TRP A 32 -22.14 24.29 -23.44
C TRP A 32 -23.46 24.52 -22.69
N LEU A 33 -24.41 25.28 -23.27
CA LEU A 33 -25.71 25.57 -22.64
C LEU A 33 -26.65 24.35 -22.60
N ILE A 34 -26.66 23.51 -23.64
CA ILE A 34 -27.57 22.35 -23.72
C ILE A 34 -27.17 21.27 -22.69
N ARG A 35 -25.87 21.06 -22.44
CA ARG A 35 -25.39 20.11 -21.43
C ARG A 35 -25.62 20.58 -19.98
N ARG A 36 -25.88 21.87 -19.77
CA ARG A 36 -26.08 22.46 -18.43
C ARG A 36 -27.47 22.19 -17.85
N ARG A 37 -28.44 21.70 -18.64
CA ARG A 37 -29.85 21.59 -18.25
C ARG A 37 -30.34 20.22 -17.75
N LEU A 38 -29.44 19.28 -17.45
CA LEU A 38 -29.74 18.06 -16.68
C LEU A 38 -28.67 17.79 -15.61
N ALA A 39 -28.18 18.85 -14.96
CA ALA A 39 -27.25 18.71 -13.85
C ALA A 39 -27.98 18.13 -12.63
N ARG A 40 -28.07 16.80 -12.54
CA ARG A 40 -28.38 16.13 -11.28
C ARG A 40 -27.37 16.63 -10.24
N SER A 41 -27.85 17.01 -9.05
CA SER A 41 -27.00 17.46 -7.95
C SER A 41 -26.02 16.38 -7.48
N THR A 42 -26.30 15.12 -7.82
CA THR A 42 -25.54 13.93 -7.45
C THR A 42 -25.21 13.05 -8.67
N CYS A 43 -24.12 12.28 -8.54
CA CYS A 43 -23.74 11.28 -9.54
C CYS A 43 -24.67 10.06 -9.52
N LEU A 44 -24.89 9.44 -10.69
CA LEU A 44 -25.70 8.22 -10.82
C LEU A 44 -25.18 7.07 -9.95
N ASN A 45 -23.86 6.96 -9.83
CA ASN A 45 -23.21 6.03 -8.93
C ASN A 45 -22.88 6.75 -7.62
N SER A 46 -23.39 6.22 -6.50
CA SER A 46 -23.16 6.76 -5.15
C SER A 46 -21.70 6.73 -4.71
N SER A 47 -20.86 5.91 -5.35
CA SER A 47 -19.41 5.86 -5.11
C SER A 47 -18.63 6.93 -5.87
N HIS A 48 -19.25 7.63 -6.83
CA HIS A 48 -18.58 8.67 -7.63
C HIS A 48 -18.71 10.05 -6.99
N CYS A 49 -17.63 10.81 -7.08
CA CYS A 49 -17.59 12.21 -6.71
C CYS A 49 -17.98 13.09 -7.88
N ARG A 50 -18.62 14.21 -7.59
CA ARG A 50 -18.84 15.30 -8.52
C ARG A 50 -17.70 16.30 -8.40
N SER A 51 -16.84 16.36 -9.40
CA SER A 51 -15.69 17.27 -9.47
C SER A 51 -16.08 18.74 -9.37
N LYS A 52 -15.09 19.62 -9.17
CA LYS A 52 -15.27 21.08 -9.23
C LYS A 52 -15.82 21.60 -10.56
N TRP A 53 -15.71 20.79 -11.61
CA TRP A 53 -16.21 21.09 -12.96
C TRP A 53 -17.54 20.41 -13.27
N GLY A 54 -18.13 19.70 -12.30
CA GLY A 54 -19.45 19.07 -12.44
C GLY A 54 -19.46 17.68 -13.09
N TYR A 55 -18.29 17.12 -13.43
CA TYR A 55 -18.17 15.74 -13.93
C TYR A 55 -18.16 14.72 -12.80
N CYS A 56 -18.70 13.53 -13.07
CA CYS A 56 -18.73 12.41 -12.13
C CYS A 56 -17.59 11.42 -12.39
N GLY A 57 -16.92 10.97 -11.33
CA GLY A 57 -15.85 9.98 -11.44
C GLY A 57 -15.18 9.64 -10.12
N LEU A 58 -14.12 8.85 -10.20
CA LEU A 58 -13.31 8.40 -9.07
C LEU A 58 -11.92 9.04 -9.09
N GLY A 59 -11.26 9.08 -7.94
CA GLY A 59 -9.91 9.60 -7.81
C GLY A 59 -9.86 11.11 -7.58
N THR A 60 -8.66 11.63 -7.36
CA THR A 60 -8.43 13.01 -6.88
C THR A 60 -8.90 14.09 -7.85
N ALA A 61 -8.94 13.82 -9.15
CA ALA A 61 -9.50 14.74 -10.14
C ALA A 61 -11.01 15.02 -9.93
N TYR A 62 -11.73 14.08 -9.31
CA TYR A 62 -13.17 14.16 -9.07
C TYR A 62 -13.53 14.36 -7.60
N CYS A 63 -12.83 13.65 -6.72
CA CYS A 63 -13.06 13.64 -5.28
C CYS A 63 -12.20 14.64 -4.51
N GLY A 64 -11.24 15.30 -5.16
CA GLY A 64 -10.27 16.19 -4.54
C GLY A 64 -10.79 17.62 -4.36
N ASP A 65 -9.89 18.59 -4.54
CA ASP A 65 -10.17 20.01 -4.34
C ASP A 65 -11.35 20.51 -5.17
N GLY A 66 -12.29 21.15 -4.48
CA GLY A 66 -13.50 21.70 -5.08
C GLY A 66 -14.56 20.67 -5.46
N CYS A 67 -14.45 19.42 -4.99
CA CYS A 67 -15.51 18.43 -5.12
C CYS A 67 -16.83 18.96 -4.54
N GLN A 68 -17.90 18.83 -5.33
CA GLN A 68 -19.20 19.46 -5.11
C GLN A 68 -20.23 18.51 -4.48
N ALA A 69 -20.10 17.19 -4.67
CA ALA A 69 -21.02 16.17 -4.13
C ALA A 69 -20.40 14.76 -4.18
N GLY A 70 -20.96 13.79 -3.44
CA GLY A 70 -20.45 12.42 -3.34
C GLY A 70 -19.40 12.28 -2.23
N PRO A 71 -18.54 11.24 -2.25
CA PRO A 71 -17.50 11.02 -1.24
C PRO A 71 -16.31 11.99 -1.42
N CYS A 72 -16.59 13.29 -1.44
CA CYS A 72 -15.61 14.35 -1.55
C CYS A 72 -14.60 14.29 -0.40
N THR A 73 -13.32 14.33 -0.74
CA THR A 73 -12.25 14.54 0.23
C THR A 73 -12.29 15.99 0.64
N LYS A 74 -12.79 16.28 1.85
CA LYS A 74 -12.71 17.63 2.41
C LYS A 74 -11.23 17.93 2.67
N ASN A 75 -10.73 18.94 1.96
CA ASN A 75 -9.32 19.37 1.85
C ASN A 75 -8.47 18.55 0.88
N GLY A 76 -7.99 19.19 -0.19
CA GLY A 76 -6.64 19.03 -0.72
C GLY A 76 -6.23 17.58 -0.81
N GLY A 77 -6.72 16.88 -1.84
CA GLY A 77 -6.57 15.44 -2.04
C GLY A 77 -5.30 14.94 -1.39
N SER A 78 -5.46 14.16 -0.32
CA SER A 78 -4.40 13.91 0.67
C SER A 78 -3.04 13.82 0.00
N LYS A 79 -2.26 14.91 0.05
CA LYS A 79 -0.80 14.78 0.06
C LYS A 79 -0.58 13.91 1.28
N GLY A 80 -0.38 12.61 1.06
CA GLY A 80 -0.35 11.62 2.14
C GLY A 80 0.52 12.20 3.25
N SER A 81 -0.05 12.35 4.46
CA SER A 81 0.71 12.81 5.63
C SER A 81 2.06 12.07 5.61
N PRO A 82 3.21 12.70 5.85
CA PRO A 82 4.51 12.04 5.67
C PRO A 82 4.66 10.77 6.54
N GLY A 83 3.83 10.59 7.57
CA GLY A 83 3.80 9.40 8.42
C GLY A 83 2.40 9.11 8.99
N ILE A 84 2.35 8.49 10.15
CA ILE A 84 1.18 8.35 11.02
C ILE A 84 1.35 9.19 12.30
N THR A 85 0.27 9.47 13.02
CA THR A 85 0.30 10.15 14.33
C THR A 85 0.35 9.15 15.48
N ALA A 86 0.68 9.61 16.69
CA ALA A 86 0.64 8.77 17.90
C ALA A 86 -0.76 8.19 18.16
N ALA A 87 -1.81 8.98 17.92
CA ALA A 87 -3.19 8.53 18.06
C ALA A 87 -3.53 7.43 17.04
N GLN A 88 -3.06 7.56 15.80
CA GLN A 88 -3.21 6.53 14.78
C GLN A 88 -2.43 5.26 15.14
N LEU A 89 -1.19 5.38 15.62
CA LEU A 89 -0.41 4.22 16.08
C LEU A 89 -1.15 3.47 17.20
N LYS A 90 -1.63 4.19 18.23
CA LYS A 90 -2.41 3.62 19.34
C LYS A 90 -3.72 2.97 18.87
N ALA A 91 -4.38 3.55 17.87
CA ALA A 91 -5.61 2.98 17.33
C ALA A 91 -5.36 1.71 16.49
N ILE A 92 -4.23 1.63 15.77
CA ILE A 92 -3.88 0.46 14.94
C ILE A 92 -3.29 -0.66 15.80
N MET A 93 -2.38 -0.33 16.70
CA MET A 93 -1.61 -1.27 17.54
C MET A 93 -1.79 -0.91 19.04
N PRO A 94 -3.00 -1.03 19.61
CA PRO A 94 -3.28 -0.65 21.00
C PRO A 94 -2.44 -1.36 22.06
N ARG A 95 -1.85 -2.52 21.74
CA ARG A 95 -0.91 -3.19 22.65
C ARG A 95 0.50 -2.58 22.64
N CYS A 96 0.85 -1.79 21.63
CA CYS A 96 2.11 -1.04 21.61
C CYS A 96 2.13 -0.04 22.78
N LYS A 97 3.12 -0.18 23.67
CA LYS A 97 3.35 0.73 24.80
C LYS A 97 4.49 1.72 24.55
N HIS A 98 4.98 1.78 23.31
CA HIS A 98 6.17 2.51 22.91
C HIS A 98 5.82 3.66 21.96
N PRO A 99 5.26 4.79 22.45
CA PRO A 99 4.99 5.96 21.61
C PRO A 99 6.23 6.51 20.93
N GLU A 100 7.42 6.32 21.51
CA GLU A 100 8.72 6.71 20.96
C GLU A 100 9.06 6.03 19.63
N TYR A 101 8.47 4.86 19.33
CA TYR A 101 8.66 4.17 18.05
C TYR A 101 8.12 4.98 16.87
N LEU A 102 7.21 5.93 17.11
CA LEU A 102 6.56 6.72 16.07
C LEU A 102 7.57 7.42 15.15
N LYS A 103 8.63 8.01 15.71
CA LYS A 103 9.69 8.68 14.95
C LYS A 103 10.32 7.70 13.94
N ASN A 104 10.63 6.50 14.40
CA ASN A 104 11.38 5.50 13.64
C ASN A 104 10.48 4.79 12.61
N ILE A 105 9.22 4.55 12.95
CA ILE A 105 8.19 4.06 12.01
C ILE A 105 8.05 5.04 10.85
N ASN A 106 7.87 6.32 11.14
CA ASN A 106 7.67 7.35 10.12
C ASN A 106 8.91 7.57 9.27
N ALA A 107 10.10 7.61 9.89
CA ALA A 107 11.36 7.72 9.16
C ALA A 107 11.58 6.54 8.20
N ALA A 108 11.40 5.30 8.68
CA ALA A 108 11.56 4.13 7.85
C ALA A 108 10.52 4.07 6.72
N MET A 109 9.23 4.35 7.00
CA MET A 109 8.20 4.38 5.95
C MET A 109 8.53 5.42 4.86
N LYS A 110 9.11 6.56 5.23
CA LYS A 110 9.60 7.56 4.28
C LYS A 110 10.72 7.01 3.39
N GLU A 111 11.72 6.35 3.97
CA GLU A 111 12.82 5.69 3.22
C GLU A 111 12.27 4.70 2.17
N GLY A 112 11.23 3.93 2.53
CA GLY A 112 10.64 2.92 1.66
C GLY A 112 9.53 3.40 0.73
N SER A 113 9.27 4.71 0.65
CA SER A 113 8.12 5.26 -0.08
C SER A 113 6.77 4.60 0.31
N ILE A 114 6.60 4.24 1.57
CA ILE A 114 5.36 3.74 2.17
C ILE A 114 4.50 4.94 2.58
N ASN A 115 4.08 5.71 1.59
CA ASN A 115 3.55 7.07 1.77
C ASN A 115 2.06 7.24 1.40
N THR A 116 1.47 6.29 0.67
CA THR A 116 0.02 6.24 0.42
C THR A 116 -0.72 5.58 1.59
N CYS A 117 -2.01 5.88 1.75
CA CYS A 117 -2.82 5.25 2.80
C CYS A 117 -2.80 3.72 2.70
N ALA A 118 -2.96 3.18 1.49
CA ALA A 118 -2.96 1.74 1.24
C ALA A 118 -1.62 1.07 1.59
N ARG A 119 -0.49 1.69 1.21
CA ARG A 119 0.86 1.20 1.56
C ARG A 119 1.07 1.16 3.08
N LYS A 120 0.75 2.25 3.78
CA LYS A 120 0.86 2.32 5.25
C LYS A 120 -0.01 1.28 5.91
N ALA A 121 -1.29 1.19 5.53
CA ALA A 121 -2.22 0.25 6.12
C ALA A 121 -1.72 -1.20 5.97
N ALA A 122 -1.26 -1.57 4.78
CA ALA A 122 -0.75 -2.90 4.53
C ALA A 122 0.56 -3.18 5.29
N PHE A 123 1.52 -2.25 5.28
CA PHE A 123 2.79 -2.41 5.99
C PHE A 123 2.59 -2.52 7.51
N LEU A 124 1.82 -1.59 8.10
CA LEU A 124 1.54 -1.56 9.53
C LEU A 124 0.82 -2.83 9.98
N ALA A 125 -0.10 -3.38 9.17
CA ALA A 125 -0.78 -4.61 9.50
C ALA A 125 0.15 -5.83 9.54
N GLN A 126 1.13 -5.89 8.64
CA GLN A 126 2.10 -6.98 8.62
C GLN A 126 3.00 -6.92 9.86
N ILE A 127 3.61 -5.76 10.15
CA ILE A 127 4.47 -5.64 11.34
C ILE A 127 3.67 -5.78 12.64
N ALA A 128 2.39 -5.37 12.68
CA ALA A 128 1.54 -5.59 13.84
C ALA A 128 1.36 -7.08 14.13
N HIS A 129 1.21 -7.92 13.11
CA HIS A 129 1.13 -9.36 13.31
C HIS A 129 2.46 -9.96 13.76
N GLU A 130 3.55 -9.68 13.04
CA GLU A 130 4.86 -10.31 13.29
C GLU A 130 5.46 -9.98 14.67
N SER A 131 5.16 -8.79 15.20
CA SER A 131 5.72 -8.32 16.46
C SER A 131 4.74 -8.36 17.64
N GLY A 132 3.53 -8.88 17.43
CA GLY A 132 2.46 -8.83 18.41
C GLY A 132 2.11 -7.38 18.78
N GLU A 133 1.86 -6.53 17.78
CA GLU A 133 1.57 -5.10 17.89
C GLU A 133 2.72 -4.30 18.51
N LEU A 134 3.96 -4.60 18.07
CA LEU A 134 5.21 -3.97 18.51
C LEU A 134 5.53 -4.20 20.00
N VAL A 135 4.95 -5.24 20.59
CA VAL A 135 5.30 -5.70 21.94
C VAL A 135 6.66 -6.40 21.92
N TYR A 136 7.00 -7.11 20.85
CA TYR A 136 8.24 -7.87 20.72
C TYR A 136 9.10 -7.35 19.56
N MET A 137 10.31 -6.88 19.90
CA MET A 137 11.35 -6.51 18.93
C MET A 137 12.39 -7.61 18.72
N GLU A 138 12.25 -8.72 19.42
CA GLU A 138 13.07 -9.92 19.32
C GLU A 138 12.20 -11.11 19.65
N GLU A 139 12.36 -12.22 18.93
CA GLU A 139 11.62 -13.43 19.25
C GLU A 139 11.99 -13.96 20.64
N LEU A 140 10.99 -14.54 21.32
CA LEU A 140 11.17 -15.17 22.64
C LEU A 140 11.88 -16.53 22.54
N ALA A 141 11.81 -17.19 21.38
CA ALA A 141 12.50 -18.44 21.16
C ALA A 141 14.02 -18.25 21.15
N SER A 142 14.76 -19.32 21.44
CA SER A 142 16.22 -19.26 21.49
C SER A 142 16.88 -19.08 20.12
N GLY A 143 16.17 -19.34 19.03
CA GLY A 143 16.73 -19.43 17.67
C GLY A 143 17.41 -20.77 17.35
N GLN A 144 17.49 -21.70 18.30
CA GLN A 144 18.15 -23.01 18.08
C GLN A 144 17.54 -23.79 16.91
N ALA A 145 16.24 -23.64 16.67
CA ALA A 145 15.54 -24.27 15.54
C ALA A 145 16.03 -23.77 14.16
N TYR A 146 16.76 -22.66 14.11
CA TYR A 146 17.34 -22.13 12.89
C TYR A 146 18.78 -22.58 12.65
N GLU A 147 19.38 -23.33 13.58
CA GLU A 147 20.75 -23.83 13.44
C GLU A 147 20.87 -24.73 12.21
N GLY A 148 21.90 -24.51 11.38
CA GLY A 148 22.14 -25.32 10.18
C GLY A 148 21.14 -25.14 9.03
N ARG A 149 20.15 -24.24 9.15
CA ARG A 149 19.16 -23.96 8.09
C ARG A 149 19.80 -23.30 6.88
N LYS A 150 20.13 -24.12 5.88
CA LYS A 150 20.79 -23.69 4.63
C LYS A 150 19.97 -22.66 3.84
N ASP A 151 18.64 -22.77 3.86
CA ASP A 151 17.72 -21.82 3.22
C ASP A 151 17.76 -20.43 3.86
N LEU A 152 18.16 -20.34 5.14
CA LEU A 152 18.39 -19.08 5.86
C LEU A 152 19.85 -18.59 5.76
N GLY A 153 20.71 -19.35 5.08
CA GLY A 153 22.16 -19.12 5.04
C GLY A 153 22.88 -19.39 6.36
N ASN A 154 22.24 -20.10 7.29
CA ASN A 154 22.82 -20.45 8.58
C ASN A 154 23.75 -21.66 8.42
N THR A 155 24.97 -21.41 7.95
CA THR A 155 25.97 -22.43 7.61
C THR A 155 27.13 -22.53 8.60
N GLU A 156 27.23 -21.59 9.55
CA GLU A 156 28.26 -21.61 10.59
C GLU A 156 27.66 -22.02 11.93
N LYS A 157 28.47 -22.65 12.79
CA LYS A 157 28.06 -23.07 14.14
C LYS A 157 27.65 -21.85 14.96
N GLY A 158 26.45 -21.90 15.53
CA GLY A 158 25.86 -20.85 16.37
C GLY A 158 24.96 -19.87 15.60
N ASP A 159 24.81 -20.05 14.30
CA ASP A 159 24.01 -19.16 13.45
C ASP A 159 22.55 -19.09 13.84
N GLY A 160 21.98 -20.20 14.33
CA GLY A 160 20.57 -20.24 14.68
C GLY A 160 20.24 -19.21 15.75
N ARG A 161 21.01 -19.22 16.85
CA ARG A 161 20.85 -18.25 17.95
C ARG A 161 21.31 -16.85 17.56
N ARG A 162 22.40 -16.75 16.79
CA ARG A 162 22.99 -15.46 16.39
C ARG A 162 22.04 -14.68 15.46
N PHE A 163 21.42 -15.34 14.50
CA PHE A 163 20.52 -14.75 13.50
C PHE A 163 19.06 -15.12 13.71
N LYS A 164 18.67 -15.24 14.98
CA LYS A 164 17.31 -15.42 15.44
C LYS A 164 16.42 -14.22 15.05
N GLY A 165 15.10 -14.38 15.11
CA GLY A 165 14.12 -13.37 14.70
C GLY A 165 14.25 -12.05 15.49
N ARG A 166 14.44 -10.93 14.77
CA ARG A 166 14.50 -9.58 15.34
C ARG A 166 13.75 -8.54 14.51
N GLY A 167 13.39 -7.47 15.20
CA GLY A 167 12.68 -6.33 14.66
C GLY A 167 11.20 -6.61 14.34
N PRO A 168 10.48 -5.57 13.89
CA PRO A 168 9.04 -5.63 13.63
C PRO A 168 8.61 -6.62 12.55
N ILE A 169 9.48 -6.99 11.60
CA ILE A 169 9.19 -7.99 10.56
C ILE A 169 9.73 -9.38 10.92
N GLN A 170 10.37 -9.55 12.08
CA GLN A 170 11.06 -10.78 12.47
C GLN A 170 12.09 -11.25 11.42
N LEU A 171 13.09 -10.39 11.15
CA LEU A 171 14.21 -10.71 10.27
C LEU A 171 15.01 -11.89 10.86
N THR A 172 15.13 -12.98 10.09
CA THR A 172 15.74 -14.25 10.54
C THR A 172 16.71 -14.78 9.50
N GLY A 173 17.84 -15.35 9.95
CA GLY A 173 18.83 -16.03 9.11
C GLY A 173 19.98 -15.15 8.63
N ARG A 174 21.21 -15.69 8.68
CA ARG A 174 22.45 -15.01 8.29
C ARG A 174 22.35 -14.35 6.91
N ALA A 175 21.76 -15.03 5.93
CA ALA A 175 21.62 -14.48 4.58
C ALA A 175 20.81 -13.18 4.57
N ASN A 176 19.72 -13.12 5.33
CA ASN A 176 18.86 -11.94 5.44
C ASN A 176 19.55 -10.81 6.20
N TYR A 177 20.22 -11.10 7.31
CA TYR A 177 21.00 -10.10 8.06
C TYR A 177 22.11 -9.49 7.20
N ARG A 178 22.86 -10.31 6.47
CA ARG A 178 23.90 -9.85 5.53
C ARG A 178 23.33 -8.98 4.42
N ALA A 179 22.22 -9.40 3.81
CA ALA A 179 21.59 -8.66 2.72
C ALA A 179 21.02 -7.31 3.19
N ALA A 180 20.34 -7.29 4.33
CA ALA A 180 19.83 -6.06 4.94
C ALA A 180 20.97 -5.12 5.35
N GLY A 181 22.02 -5.65 5.98
CA GLY A 181 23.18 -4.89 6.39
C GLY A 181 23.87 -4.20 5.21
N LYS A 182 24.10 -4.95 4.12
CA LYS A 182 24.65 -4.40 2.88
C LYS A 182 23.78 -3.27 2.31
N ALA A 183 22.46 -3.46 2.27
CA ALA A 183 21.54 -2.47 1.70
C ALA A 183 21.41 -1.20 2.56
N LEU A 184 21.57 -1.32 3.88
CA LEU A 184 21.41 -0.22 4.83
C LEU A 184 22.73 0.45 5.24
N GLY A 185 23.87 -0.09 4.81
CA GLY A 185 25.20 0.35 5.22
C GLY A 185 25.53 0.02 6.68
N LEU A 186 25.04 -1.11 7.18
CA LEU A 186 25.18 -1.55 8.57
C LEU A 186 25.86 -2.92 8.65
N ASP A 187 26.78 -3.10 9.59
CA ASP A 187 27.35 -4.40 9.89
C ASP A 187 26.41 -5.23 10.79
N LEU A 188 25.40 -5.84 10.18
CA LEU A 188 24.43 -6.68 10.87
C LEU A 188 24.87 -8.15 11.00
N VAL A 189 26.01 -8.53 10.40
CA VAL A 189 26.56 -9.87 10.56
C VAL A 189 27.32 -9.95 11.88
N ASN A 190 28.15 -8.95 12.19
CA ASN A 190 28.87 -8.89 13.46
C ASN A 190 28.06 -8.28 14.59
N HIS A 191 27.07 -7.44 14.28
CA HIS A 191 26.18 -6.81 15.26
C HIS A 191 24.69 -7.09 14.99
N PRO A 192 24.24 -8.37 14.97
CA PRO A 192 22.85 -8.73 14.67
C PRO A 192 21.86 -8.20 15.71
N GLU A 193 22.28 -8.01 16.95
CA GLU A 193 21.48 -7.43 18.02
C GLU A 193 20.97 -6.02 17.70
N LYS A 194 21.64 -5.27 16.81
CA LYS A 194 21.18 -3.95 16.38
C LYS A 194 19.77 -3.99 15.78
N VAL A 195 19.37 -5.10 15.14
CA VAL A 195 18.05 -5.25 14.51
C VAL A 195 16.90 -5.17 15.52
N LYS A 196 17.13 -5.44 16.82
CA LYS A 196 16.10 -5.26 17.86
C LYS A 196 15.92 -3.80 18.30
N THR A 197 16.87 -2.92 17.96
CA THR A 197 16.71 -1.49 18.25
C THR A 197 15.63 -0.89 17.34
N PRO A 198 14.84 0.09 17.80
CA PRO A 198 13.76 0.64 16.99
C PRO A 198 14.23 1.19 15.65
N GLU A 199 15.36 1.91 15.62
CA GLU A 199 15.88 2.53 14.38
C GLU A 199 16.19 1.48 13.31
N VAL A 200 17.03 0.49 13.65
CA VAL A 200 17.44 -0.53 12.70
C VAL A 200 16.31 -1.53 12.44
N GLY A 201 15.49 -1.85 13.43
CA GLY A 201 14.35 -2.75 13.28
C GLY A 201 13.32 -2.25 12.26
N PHE A 202 12.92 -0.98 12.33
CA PHE A 202 11.98 -0.43 11.34
C PHE A 202 12.63 -0.29 9.95
N ARG A 203 13.90 0.11 9.86
CA ARG A 203 14.63 0.19 8.58
C ARG A 203 14.79 -1.17 7.91
N THR A 204 15.14 -2.22 8.65
CA THR A 204 15.20 -3.60 8.13
C THR A 204 13.83 -4.12 7.72
N SER A 205 12.76 -3.78 8.47
CA SER A 205 11.38 -4.11 8.09
C SER A 205 10.98 -3.49 6.74
N VAL A 206 11.33 -2.22 6.53
CA VAL A 206 11.07 -1.51 5.28
C VAL A 206 11.96 -2.00 4.14
N TRP A 207 13.24 -2.31 4.40
CA TRP A 207 14.11 -2.95 3.42
C TRP A 207 13.50 -4.28 2.94
N PHE A 208 13.05 -5.13 3.87
CA PHE A 208 12.46 -6.43 3.54
C PHE A 208 11.22 -6.27 2.65
N TRP A 209 10.39 -5.28 2.98
CA TRP A 209 9.19 -4.90 2.24
C TRP A 209 9.51 -4.40 0.82
N THR A 210 10.46 -3.48 0.70
CA THR A 210 10.83 -2.84 -0.58
C THR A 210 11.58 -3.80 -1.51
N ALA A 211 12.49 -4.62 -0.98
CA ALA A 211 13.21 -5.66 -1.72
C ALA A 211 12.26 -6.68 -2.38
N ARG A 212 11.06 -6.88 -1.81
CA ARG A 212 10.00 -7.75 -2.34
C ARG A 212 8.93 -7.01 -3.16
N LYS A 213 9.17 -5.73 -3.48
CA LYS A 213 8.29 -4.85 -4.26
C LYS A 213 6.85 -4.79 -3.71
N LEU A 214 6.68 -4.87 -2.39
CA LEU A 214 5.35 -5.02 -1.77
C LEU A 214 4.48 -3.76 -1.86
N ASN A 215 5.08 -2.58 -2.09
CA ASN A 215 4.33 -1.36 -2.42
C ASN A 215 3.38 -1.56 -3.61
N THR A 216 3.84 -2.22 -4.69
CA THR A 216 3.03 -2.47 -5.89
C THR A 216 1.82 -3.35 -5.63
N LEU A 217 1.91 -4.26 -4.65
CA LEU A 217 0.75 -5.04 -4.21
C LEU A 217 -0.17 -4.20 -3.34
N ALA A 218 0.39 -3.44 -2.40
CA ALA A 218 -0.38 -2.61 -1.49
C ALA A 218 -1.18 -1.53 -2.23
N ASP A 219 -0.63 -0.97 -3.31
CA ASP A 219 -1.30 0.01 -4.17
C ASP A 219 -2.60 -0.51 -4.80
N LYS A 220 -2.72 -1.83 -5.00
CA LYS A 220 -3.96 -2.43 -5.51
C LYS A 220 -5.09 -2.35 -4.50
N ASN A 221 -4.77 -2.26 -3.20
CA ASN A 221 -5.73 -2.12 -2.09
C ASN A 221 -6.89 -3.14 -2.10
N THR A 222 -6.66 -4.36 -2.60
CA THR A 222 -7.64 -5.46 -2.60
C THR A 222 -7.25 -6.57 -1.64
N LEU A 223 -8.23 -7.33 -1.15
CA LEU A 223 -7.99 -8.49 -0.28
C LEU A 223 -7.04 -9.52 -0.90
N ALA A 224 -7.21 -9.80 -2.20
CA ALA A 224 -6.33 -10.70 -2.94
C ALA A 224 -4.87 -10.19 -2.95
N SER A 225 -4.67 -8.89 -3.18
CA SER A 225 -3.33 -8.30 -3.14
C SER A 225 -2.70 -8.32 -1.75
N PHE A 226 -3.50 -8.09 -0.70
CA PHE A 226 -3.04 -8.17 0.68
C PHE A 226 -2.65 -9.60 1.09
N ARG A 227 -3.42 -10.62 0.68
CA ARG A 227 -3.06 -12.03 0.84
C ARG A 227 -1.74 -12.40 0.15
N MET A 228 -1.47 -11.83 -1.02
CA MET A 228 -0.18 -12.01 -1.71
C MET A 228 0.99 -11.37 -0.94
N ILE A 229 0.77 -10.24 -0.27
CA ILE A 229 1.78 -9.63 0.62
C ILE A 229 2.12 -10.59 1.74
N THR A 230 1.12 -11.16 2.43
CA THR A 230 1.36 -12.15 3.51
C THR A 230 2.17 -13.34 3.02
N LYS A 231 1.80 -13.93 1.87
CA LYS A 231 2.54 -15.06 1.29
C LYS A 231 4.01 -14.74 1.03
N ARG A 232 4.33 -13.51 0.59
CA ARG A 232 5.72 -13.09 0.33
C ARG A 232 6.52 -12.81 1.59
N ILE A 233 5.85 -12.52 2.71
CA ILE A 233 6.49 -12.28 4.00
C ILE A 233 6.75 -13.61 4.72
N ASN A 234 5.72 -14.45 4.83
CA ASN A 234 5.75 -15.65 5.68
C ASN A 234 5.94 -16.97 4.90
N GLY A 235 6.06 -16.93 3.56
CA GLY A 235 6.12 -18.14 2.73
C GLY A 235 4.80 -18.93 2.67
N GLY A 236 3.73 -18.43 3.30
CA GLY A 236 2.43 -19.09 3.41
C GLY A 236 1.34 -18.15 3.92
N THR A 237 0.20 -18.69 4.35
CA THR A 237 -0.96 -17.91 4.84
C THR A 237 -1.23 -18.10 6.33
N MET A 238 -0.25 -18.61 7.08
CA MET A 238 -0.37 -18.70 8.54
C MET A 238 -0.53 -17.30 9.13
N GLY A 239 -1.52 -17.13 10.01
CA GLY A 239 -1.87 -15.84 10.60
C GLY A 239 -2.65 -14.88 9.69
N GLN A 240 -3.11 -15.33 8.51
CA GLN A 240 -3.79 -14.46 7.53
C GLN A 240 -5.01 -13.73 8.10
N ALA A 241 -5.85 -14.42 8.89
CA ALA A 241 -7.06 -13.81 9.47
C ALA A 241 -6.72 -12.64 10.41
N ASP A 242 -5.67 -12.77 11.22
CA ASP A 242 -5.27 -11.69 12.12
C ASP A 242 -4.62 -10.52 11.37
N ARG A 243 -3.82 -10.81 10.34
CA ARG A 243 -3.29 -9.77 9.44
C ARG A 243 -4.41 -8.99 8.75
N GLU A 244 -5.47 -9.67 8.33
CA GLU A 244 -6.66 -9.03 7.74
C GLU A 244 -7.40 -8.14 8.75
N LYS A 245 -7.52 -8.56 10.01
CA LYS A 245 -8.07 -7.71 11.09
C LYS A 245 -7.24 -6.45 11.30
N TYR A 246 -5.90 -6.58 11.36
CA TYR A 246 -5.01 -5.43 11.49
C TYR A 246 -5.09 -4.50 10.27
N TRP A 247 -5.20 -5.07 9.07
CA TRP A 247 -5.34 -4.30 7.84
C TRP A 247 -6.65 -3.51 7.79
N GLY A 248 -7.77 -4.14 8.12
CA GLY A 248 -9.06 -3.44 8.22
C GLY A 248 -9.06 -2.33 9.26
N ARG A 249 -8.43 -2.57 10.42
CA ARG A 249 -8.25 -1.54 11.46
C ARG A 249 -7.39 -0.38 10.96
N ALA A 250 -6.25 -0.66 10.32
CA ALA A 250 -5.37 0.36 9.77
C ALA A 250 -6.03 1.20 8.68
N LYS A 251 -6.77 0.55 7.77
CA LYS A 251 -7.57 1.22 6.73
C LYS A 251 -8.58 2.19 7.35
N LYS A 252 -9.41 1.70 8.29
CA LYS A 252 -10.38 2.53 9.03
C LYS A 252 -9.73 3.72 9.73
N THR A 253 -8.60 3.51 10.43
CA THR A 253 -7.90 4.58 11.16
C THR A 253 -7.27 5.63 10.24
N LEU A 254 -6.80 5.22 9.06
CA LEU A 254 -6.10 6.10 8.13
C LEU A 254 -7.03 6.75 7.09
N GLY A 255 -8.27 6.28 6.95
CA GLY A 255 -9.24 6.80 5.98
C GLY A 255 -9.04 6.26 4.56
N CYS A 256 -8.67 4.98 4.44
CA CYS A 256 -8.75 4.19 3.21
C CYS A 256 -9.54 2.90 3.43
#